data_AF-J9ER56-F1
#
_entry.id   AF-J9ER56-F1
#
_cell.length_a   1.000
_cell.length_b   1.000
_cell.length_c   1.000
_cell.angle_alpha   90.00
_cell.angle_beta   90.00
_cell.angle_gamma   90.00
#
_symmetry.space_group_name_H-M   'P 1'
#
loop_
_entity.id
_entity.type
_entity.pdbx_description
1 polymer ?
#
loop_
_entity_poly.entity_id
_entity_poly.type
_entity_poly.pdbx_seq_one_letter_code
_entity_poly.pdbx_strand_id
1 'polypeptide(L)' 'MEILDPRHTIITNAEVFRLLQSRRKQQNELPKDQRPKTIGTVIYETCKYLQETPAVTQRNADIEKFIQAVTPFK' A
#
# COMPACT_ATOMS: atom_id res chain seq x y z
N MET A 1 4.62 20.63 11.71
CA MET A 1 4.77 19.17 11.71
C MET A 1 6.26 18.89 11.80
N GLU A 2 6.72 18.40 12.94
CA GLU A 2 8.10 17.97 13.14
C GLU A 2 8.20 16.48 12.79
N ILE A 3 9.28 16.07 12.12
CA ILE A 3 9.51 14.68 11.71
C ILE A 3 10.37 14.01 12.78
N LEU A 4 9.80 13.05 13.51
CA LEU A 4 10.53 12.32 14.57
C LEU A 4 11.47 11.26 13.98
N ASP A 5 10.98 10.50 12.99
CA ASP A 5 11.75 9.46 12.31
C ASP A 5 11.33 9.37 10.84
N PRO A 6 12.20 9.81 9.89
CA PRO A 6 11.88 9.79 8.47
C PRO A 6 11.86 8.39 7.85
N ARG A 7 12.44 7.38 8.51
CA ARG A 7 12.59 6.01 7.96
C ARG A 7 12.15 4.96 8.98
N HIS A 8 10.98 5.19 9.56
CA HIS A 8 10.44 4.34 10.60
C HIS A 8 10.28 2.87 10.19
N THR A 9 9.93 2.60 8.94
CA THR A 9 9.73 1.22 8.46
C THR A 9 9.89 1.09 6.95
N ILE A 10 10.07 -0.15 6.50
CA ILE A 10 10.00 -0.55 5.09
C ILE A 10 8.62 -1.16 4.86
N ILE A 11 7.96 -0.77 3.78
CA ILE A 11 6.63 -1.26 3.40
C ILE A 11 6.74 -1.93 2.04
N THR A 12 6.20 -3.14 1.94
CA THR A 12 6.16 -3.88 0.67
C THR A 12 5.09 -3.33 -0.26
N ASN A 13 5.29 -3.47 -1.58
CA ASN A 13 4.30 -3.09 -2.59
C ASN A 13 2.93 -3.77 -2.36
N ALA A 14 2.92 -5.01 -1.87
CA ALA A 14 1.70 -5.74 -1.56
C ALA A 14 0.92 -5.12 -0.38
N GLU A 15 1.62 -4.65 0.65
CA GLU A 15 1.02 -3.95 1.79
C GLU A 15 0.47 -2.58 1.37
N VAL A 16 1.24 -1.81 0.61
CA VAL A 16 0.77 -0.53 0.04
C VAL A 16 -0.49 -0.75 -0.81
N PHE A 17 -0.49 -1.77 -1.66
CA PHE A 17 -1.64 -2.06 -2.52
C PHE A 17 -2.91 -2.37 -1.72
N ARG A 18 -2.82 -3.27 -0.72
CA ARG A 18 -3.96 -3.61 0.17
C ARG A 18 -4.45 -2.40 0.97
N LEU A 19 -3.52 -1.57 1.45
CA LEU A 19 -3.83 -0.34 2.17
C LEU A 19 -4.61 0.63 1.29
N LEU A 20 -4.12 0.90 0.09
CA LEU A 20 -4.75 1.83 -0.84
C LEU A 20 -6.12 1.33 -1.33
N GLN A 21 -6.28 0.02 -1.54
CA GLN A 21 -7.60 -0.55 -1.85
C GLN A 21 -8.60 -0.31 -0.71
N SER A 22 -8.18 -0.51 0.53
CA SER A 22 -9.02 -0.24 1.71
C SER A 22 -9.36 1.25 1.84
N ARG A 23 -8.39 2.14 1.62
CA ARG A 23 -8.61 3.60 1.62
C ARG A 23 -9.54 4.05 0.50
N ARG A 24 -9.43 3.45 -0.70
CA ARG A 24 -10.34 3.72 -1.82
C ARG A 24 -11.79 3.36 -1.47
N LYS A 25 -12.03 2.24 -0.77
CA LYS A 25 -13.37 1.86 -0.29
C LYS A 25 -13.92 2.91 0.69
N GLN A 26 -13.13 3.31 1.68
CA GLN A 26 -13.50 4.35 2.65
C GLN A 26 -13.81 5.69 1.97
N GLN A 27 -13.01 6.11 0.98
CA GLN A 27 -13.32 7.33 0.23
C GLN A 27 -14.62 7.26 -0.55
N ASN A 28 -14.99 6.07 -1.04
CA ASN A 28 -16.23 5.86 -1.77
C ASN A 28 -17.47 5.88 -0.87
N GLU A 29 -17.31 5.66 0.43
CA GLU A 29 -18.38 5.77 1.43
C GLU A 29 -18.69 7.23 1.81
N LEU A 30 -17.70 8.13 1.69
CA LEU A 30 -17.89 9.56 1.98
C LEU A 30 -18.79 10.25 0.94
N PRO A 31 -19.59 11.26 1.33
CA PRO A 31 -20.29 12.15 0.39
C PRO A 31 -19.33 12.81 -0.61
N LYS A 32 -19.79 13.06 -1.86
CA LYS A 32 -18.91 13.55 -2.97
C LYS A 32 -18.23 14.88 -2.65
N ASP A 33 -18.92 15.75 -1.95
CA ASP A 33 -18.47 17.06 -1.46
C ASP A 33 -17.36 16.96 -0.41
N GLN A 34 -17.29 15.83 0.31
CA GLN A 34 -16.29 15.58 1.36
C GLN A 34 -15.08 14.78 0.87
N ARG A 35 -15.05 14.36 -0.40
CA ARG A 35 -13.95 13.57 -0.97
C ARG A 35 -12.79 14.49 -1.41
N PRO A 36 -11.61 14.41 -0.78
CA PRO A 36 -10.47 15.21 -1.21
C PRO A 36 -9.95 14.70 -2.57
N LYS A 37 -10.04 15.54 -3.61
CA LYS A 37 -9.64 15.17 -4.98
C LYS A 37 -8.19 14.71 -5.06
N THR A 38 -7.27 15.41 -4.40
CA THR A 38 -5.83 15.10 -4.43
C THR A 38 -5.53 13.70 -3.89
N ILE A 39 -6.19 13.31 -2.79
CA ILE A 39 -6.03 11.96 -2.22
C ILE A 39 -6.59 10.91 -3.18
N GLY A 40 -7.74 11.18 -3.80
CA GLY A 40 -8.34 10.29 -4.79
C GLY A 40 -7.40 10.03 -5.98
N THR A 41 -6.76 11.08 -6.51
CA THR A 41 -5.78 10.96 -7.61
C THR A 41 -4.57 10.13 -7.21
N VAL A 42 -3.97 10.39 -6.04
CA VAL A 42 -2.80 9.63 -5.56
C VAL A 42 -3.17 8.15 -5.38
N ILE A 43 -4.31 7.87 -4.75
CA ILE A 43 -4.79 6.49 -4.59
C ILE A 43 -4.99 5.82 -5.95
N TYR A 44 -5.62 6.50 -6.90
CA TYR A 44 -5.90 5.95 -8.23
C TYR A 44 -4.61 5.61 -9.00
N GLU A 45 -3.71 6.57 -9.17
CA GLU A 45 -2.48 6.37 -9.94
C GLU A 45 -1.56 5.32 -9.30
N THR A 46 -1.40 5.33 -7.97
CA THR A 46 -0.58 4.33 -7.29
C THR A 46 -1.22 2.93 -7.33
N CYS A 47 -2.54 2.82 -7.21
CA CYS A 47 -3.22 1.52 -7.40
C CYS A 47 -3.05 1.01 -8.83
N LYS A 48 -3.19 1.89 -9.84
CA LYS A 48 -3.04 1.53 -11.25
C LYS A 48 -1.63 1.00 -11.53
N TYR A 49 -0.61 1.69 -11.05
CA TYR A 49 0.78 1.23 -11.15
C TYR A 49 0.96 -0.15 -10.49
N LEU A 50 0.51 -0.31 -9.25
CA LEU A 50 0.68 -1.56 -8.51
C LEU A 50 -0.13 -2.72 -9.11
N GLN A 51 -1.25 -2.44 -9.78
CA GLN A 51 -2.08 -3.43 -10.49
C GLN A 51 -1.33 -4.16 -11.60
N GLU A 52 -0.33 -3.52 -12.19
CA GLU A 52 0.50 -4.09 -13.27
C GLU A 52 1.69 -4.90 -12.71
N THR A 53 1.82 -5.00 -11.38
CA THR A 53 2.92 -5.71 -10.71
C THR A 53 2.45 -7.02 -10.06
N PRO A 54 3.36 -7.96 -9.74
CA PRO A 54 3.03 -9.17 -8.98
C PRO A 54 2.48 -8.91 -7.56
N ALA A 55 2.55 -7.67 -7.05
CA ALA A 55 2.06 -7.31 -5.72
C ALA A 55 0.55 -7.62 -5.53
N VAL A 56 -0.22 -7.66 -6.61
CA VAL A 56 -1.67 -7.93 -6.60
C VAL A 56 -1.98 -9.33 -6.08
N THR A 57 -1.13 -10.31 -6.37
CA THR A 57 -1.37 -11.73 -6.06
C THR A 57 -0.63 -12.21 -4.81
N GLN A 58 0.31 -11.41 -4.29
CA GLN A 58 1.12 -11.75 -3.12
C GLN A 58 0.29 -11.73 -1.83
N ARG A 59 0.28 -12.86 -1.10
CA ARG A 59 -0.35 -12.96 0.23
C ARG A 59 0.70 -12.76 1.32
N ASN A 60 0.24 -12.39 2.51
CA ASN A 60 1.12 -12.20 3.67
C ASN A 60 1.95 -13.45 3.98
N ALA A 61 1.35 -14.65 3.87
CA ALA A 61 2.06 -15.91 4.09
C ALA A 61 3.20 -16.14 3.09
N ASP A 62 3.04 -15.72 1.83
CA ASP A 62 4.08 -15.87 0.80
C ASP A 62 5.25 -14.91 1.08
N ILE A 63 4.95 -13.68 1.54
CA ILE A 63 5.94 -12.67 1.92
C ILE A 63 6.70 -13.11 3.18
N GLU A 64 5.99 -13.59 4.20
CA GLU A 64 6.60 -14.09 5.44
C GLU A 64 7.56 -15.25 5.16
N LYS A 65 7.10 -16.22 4.36
CA LYS A 65 7.93 -17.36 3.92
C LYS A 65 9.16 -16.88 3.16
N PHE A 66 9.02 -15.89 2.29
CA PHE A 66 10.16 -15.31 1.57
C PHE A 66 11.17 -14.65 2.53
N ILE A 67 10.71 -13.81 3.46
CA ILE A 67 11.56 -13.14 4.45
C ILE A 67 12.34 -14.17 5.28
N GLN A 68 11.68 -15.22 5.75
CA GLN A 68 12.32 -16.31 6.48
C GLN A 68 13.36 -17.04 5.61
N ALA A 69 13.02 -17.33 4.35
CA ALA A 69 13.91 -18.02 3.42
C ALA A 69 15.15 -17.21 3.03
N VAL A 70 15.06 -15.87 2.96
CA VAL A 70 16.21 -15.02 2.63
C VAL A 70 17.07 -14.66 3.84
N THR A 71 16.56 -14.85 5.06
CA THR A 71 17.27 -14.53 6.31
C THR A 71 18.66 -15.17 6.42
N PRO A 72 18.89 -16.44 6.00
CA PRO A 72 20.21 -17.08 6.08
C PRO A 72 21.24 -16.55 5.07
N PHE A 73 20.81 -15.83 4.03
CA PHE A 73 21.70 -15.29 2.99
C PHE A 73 22.16 -13.86 3.29
N LYS A 74 22.14 -13.49 4.58
CA LYS A 74 22.71 -12.25 5.10
C LYS A 74 24.23 -12.29 5.12
#